data_AF-C0Z2A2-F1
#
_entry.id   AF-C0Z2A2-F1
#
_cell.length_a   1.000
_cell.length_b   1.000
_cell.length_c   1.000
_cell.angle_alpha   90.00
_cell.angle_beta   90.00
_cell.angle_gamma   90.00
#
_symmetry.space_group_name_H-M   'P 1'
#
loop_
_entity.id
_entity.type
_entity.pdbx_description
1 polymer ?
#
loop_
_entity_poly.entity_id
_entity_poly.type
_entity_poly.pdbx_seq_one_letter_code
_entity_poly.pdbx_strand_id
1 'polypeptide(L)'
;MPNVSQISTVLRLAFSCKRRLSNGLHFVARSYSTSDPPKQPSGPLTNYSKLVEQGRLQHDPYQEKVVSAFENLFGRLEHFEKQMEDYHVRLAEWEKKREEERRKLMVEEAEKKEDDGMWASVNKQGQKLLGRWVLGRRQMNVEPGVGKWVSYLNRERKLDSIVGSRPAVPPAPKGLYIYGNARLC
;
A
#
# COMPACT_ATOMS: atom_id res chain seq x y z
N MET A 1 -42.60 -31.50 25.14
CA MET A 1 -41.74 -32.62 25.59
C MET A 1 -42.22 -33.85 24.83
N PRO A 2 -41.40 -34.59 24.05
CA PRO A 2 -39.94 -34.84 24.15
C PRO A 2 -39.14 -34.19 23.00
N ASN A 3 -37.92 -33.67 23.18
CA ASN A 3 -36.60 -34.29 23.41
C ASN A 3 -35.86 -34.79 22.16
N VAL A 4 -35.01 -33.88 21.65
CA VAL A 4 -33.58 -34.04 21.36
C VAL A 4 -33.08 -35.46 21.04
N SER A 5 -32.72 -35.67 19.76
CA SER A 5 -31.72 -36.67 19.33
C SER A 5 -30.51 -35.87 18.80
N GLN A 6 -29.41 -35.78 19.56
CA GLN A 6 -28.29 -36.72 19.60
C GLN A 6 -27.42 -36.76 18.32
N ILE A 7 -26.20 -36.23 18.50
CA ILE A 7 -24.88 -36.75 18.06
C ILE A 7 -24.58 -36.69 16.55
N SER A 8 -23.56 -35.90 16.16
CA SER A 8 -22.21 -36.44 15.91
C SER A 8 -21.28 -35.50 15.12
N THR A 9 -20.07 -35.38 15.65
CA THR A 9 -18.76 -35.40 14.97
C THR A 9 -18.44 -34.52 13.76
N VAL A 10 -17.45 -33.65 13.99
CA VAL A 10 -16.17 -33.52 13.25
C VAL A 10 -16.24 -33.67 11.73
N LEU A 11 -16.16 -32.54 11.03
CA LEU A 11 -15.65 -32.50 9.66
C LEU A 11 -14.55 -31.44 9.54
N ARG A 12 -13.33 -31.87 9.86
CA ARG A 12 -12.12 -31.36 9.21
C ARG A 12 -12.16 -31.83 7.76
N LEU A 13 -12.42 -30.93 6.82
CA LEU A 13 -12.18 -31.21 5.41
C LEU A 13 -10.88 -30.53 4.98
N ALA A 14 -9.84 -31.36 5.02
CA ALA A 14 -8.60 -31.15 4.31
C ALA A 14 -8.86 -31.19 2.80
N PHE A 15 -8.57 -30.09 2.11
CA PHE A 15 -8.31 -30.15 0.68
C PHE A 15 -6.83 -30.51 0.47
N SER A 16 -6.56 -31.80 0.44
CA SER A 16 -5.29 -32.37 0.00
C SER A 16 -5.17 -32.30 -1.52
N CYS A 17 -4.72 -31.16 -2.05
CA CYS A 17 -4.17 -31.10 -3.41
C CYS A 17 -2.68 -31.42 -3.35
N LYS A 18 -2.34 -32.71 -3.51
CA LYS A 18 -0.98 -33.13 -3.88
C LYS A 18 -0.67 -32.58 -5.27
N ARG A 19 0.18 -31.56 -5.35
CA ARG A 19 1.09 -31.39 -6.48
C ARG A 19 2.51 -31.55 -5.94
N ARG A 20 3.14 -32.68 -6.28
CA ARG A 20 4.60 -32.75 -6.27
C ARG A 20 5.08 -31.93 -7.46
N LEU A 21 5.79 -30.85 -7.19
CA LEU A 21 6.83 -30.37 -8.08
C LEU A 21 8.06 -30.15 -7.22
N SER A 22 9.06 -31.01 -7.43
CA SER A 22 10.43 -30.75 -7.04
C SER A 22 10.91 -29.50 -7.77
N ASN A 23 11.42 -28.52 -7.04
CA ASN A 23 12.73 -27.91 -7.30
C ASN A 23 13.02 -26.92 -6.18
N GLY A 24 14.26 -26.93 -5.72
CA GLY A 24 14.70 -26.34 -4.47
C GLY A 24 14.46 -24.84 -4.41
N LEU A 25 13.58 -24.43 -3.50
CA LEU A 25 13.65 -23.09 -2.93
C LEU A 25 14.86 -23.09 -2.00
N HIS A 26 15.99 -22.63 -2.53
CA HIS A 26 17.05 -22.08 -1.69
C HIS A 26 16.42 -20.95 -0.89
N PHE A 27 16.00 -21.26 0.33
CA PHE A 27 15.79 -20.28 1.37
C PHE A 27 17.19 -19.67 1.59
N VAL A 28 17.49 -18.58 0.90
CA VAL A 28 18.60 -17.72 1.25
C VAL A 28 18.17 -17.06 2.54
N ALA A 29 18.34 -17.79 3.65
CA ALA A 29 18.28 -17.23 4.98
C ALA A 29 19.37 -16.15 5.01
N ARG A 30 18.95 -14.91 4.84
CA ARG A 30 19.78 -13.73 5.05
C ARG A 30 20.14 -13.76 6.53
N SER A 31 21.30 -14.34 6.84
CA SER A 31 21.85 -14.31 8.19
C SER A 31 22.25 -12.86 8.44
N TYR A 32 21.40 -12.14 9.16
CA TYR A 32 21.84 -10.95 9.87
C TYR A 32 22.68 -11.49 11.02
N SER A 33 24.00 -11.29 10.97
CA SER A 33 24.85 -11.59 12.11
C SER A 33 24.26 -10.90 13.33
N THR A 34 23.81 -11.69 14.32
CA THR A 34 23.44 -11.22 15.65
C THR A 34 24.72 -10.86 16.40
N SER A 35 25.48 -9.90 15.88
CA SER A 35 26.46 -9.18 16.66
C SER A 35 25.69 -8.15 17.47
N ASP A 36 25.91 -8.11 18.78
CA ASP A 36 25.54 -6.97 19.63
C ASP A 36 25.77 -5.67 18.85
N PRO A 37 24.84 -4.68 18.90
CA PRO A 37 25.04 -3.44 18.17
C PRO A 37 26.40 -2.87 18.59
N PRO A 38 27.39 -2.77 17.69
CA PRO A 38 28.63 -2.11 18.04
C PRO A 38 28.24 -0.70 18.48
N LYS A 39 28.81 -0.26 19.62
CA LYS A 39 28.73 1.14 20.10
C LYS A 39 28.73 2.04 18.87
N GLN A 40 27.62 2.77 18.69
CA GLN A 40 27.32 3.66 17.55
C GLN A 40 28.53 3.79 16.61
N PRO A 41 28.57 3.04 15.50
CA PRO A 41 29.77 3.00 14.68
C PRO A 41 30.08 4.44 14.28
N SER A 42 31.22 4.93 14.75
CA SER A 42 31.66 6.28 14.44
C SER A 42 31.72 6.40 12.92
N GLY A 43 31.25 7.51 12.37
CA GLY A 43 31.09 7.69 10.92
C GLY A 43 32.38 7.37 10.15
N PRO A 44 32.30 6.91 8.89
CA PRO A 44 33.46 6.62 8.04
C PRO A 44 34.61 7.62 8.19
N LEU A 45 34.31 8.92 8.23
CA LEU A 45 35.33 9.96 8.35
C LEU A 45 36.07 9.90 9.68
N THR A 46 35.33 9.78 10.77
CA THR A 46 35.93 9.63 12.11
C THR A 46 36.72 8.33 12.25
N ASN A 47 36.32 7.25 11.58
CA ASN A 47 37.10 6.01 11.57
C ASN A 47 38.40 6.17 10.81
N TYR A 48 38.37 6.85 9.65
CA TYR A 48 39.57 7.14 8.87
C TYR A 48 40.56 8.00 9.67
N SER A 49 40.11 9.11 10.27
CA SER A 49 40.96 9.98 11.10
C SER A 49 41.61 9.21 12.25
N LYS A 50 40.85 8.35 12.95
CA LYS A 50 41.40 7.49 14.02
C LYS A 50 42.50 6.55 13.53
N LEU A 51 42.35 5.96 12.33
CA LEU A 51 43.37 5.06 11.77
C LEU A 51 44.64 5.80 11.37
N VAL A 52 44.50 7.05 10.89
CA VAL A 52 45.63 7.93 10.58
C VAL A 52 46.35 8.37 11.86
N GLU A 53 45.61 8.80 12.88
CA GLU A 53 46.15 9.18 14.19
C GLU A 53 46.90 8.03 14.88
N GLN A 54 46.39 6.80 14.75
CA GLN A 54 47.04 5.58 15.26
C GLN A 54 48.28 5.18 14.43
N GLY A 55 48.58 5.86 13.32
CA GLY A 55 49.67 5.50 12.40
C GLY A 55 49.44 4.19 11.64
N ARG A 56 48.21 3.65 11.66
CA ARG A 56 47.85 2.40 10.96
C ARG A 56 47.57 2.62 9.48
N LEU A 57 47.22 3.86 9.12
CA LEU A 57 46.95 4.27 7.75
C LEU A 57 47.72 5.56 7.48
N GLN A 58 48.38 5.64 6.31
CA GLN A 58 48.97 6.90 5.88
C GLN A 58 47.86 7.85 5.42
N HIS A 59 48.02 9.13 5.76
CA HIS A 59 47.09 10.15 5.32
C HIS A 59 47.17 10.35 3.80
N ASP A 60 46.08 10.06 3.10
CA ASP A 60 45.91 10.33 1.67
C ASP A 60 44.70 11.26 1.44
N PRO A 61 44.90 12.46 0.85
CA PRO A 61 43.82 13.37 0.52
C PRO A 61 42.73 12.78 -0.39
N TYR A 62 43.05 11.81 -1.25
CA TYR A 62 42.05 11.15 -2.10
C TYR A 62 41.18 10.19 -1.31
N GLN A 63 41.77 9.42 -0.40
CA GLN A 63 41.02 8.55 0.51
C GLN A 63 40.10 9.36 1.42
N GLU A 64 40.59 10.46 1.99
CA GLU A 64 39.77 11.33 2.83
C GLU A 64 38.54 11.84 2.06
N LYS A 65 38.72 12.31 0.82
CA LYS A 65 37.59 12.75 -0.04
C LYS A 65 36.56 11.65 -0.27
N VAL A 66 37.01 10.42 -0.55
CA VAL A 66 36.11 9.27 -0.74
C VAL A 66 35.33 8.99 0.55
N VAL A 67 36.01 9.00 1.68
CA VAL A 67 35.41 8.75 2.99
C VAL A 67 34.40 9.85 3.36
N SER A 68 34.71 11.12 3.12
CA SER A 68 33.76 12.23 3.30
C SER A 68 32.54 12.10 2.39
N ALA A 69 32.71 11.63 1.16
CA ALA A 69 31.60 11.37 0.24
C ALA A 69 30.68 10.25 0.76
N PHE A 70 31.24 9.22 1.40
CA PHE A 70 30.46 8.18 2.08
C PHE A 70 29.70 8.72 3.29
N GLU A 71 30.35 9.53 4.13
CA GLU A 71 29.69 10.18 5.27
C GLU A 71 28.46 10.98 4.81
N ASN A 72 28.62 11.77 3.74
CA ASN A 72 27.52 12.52 3.14
C ASN A 72 26.42 11.62 2.59
N LEU A 73 26.79 10.52 1.92
CA LEU A 73 25.83 9.55 1.41
C LEU A 73 25.02 8.90 2.53
N PHE A 74 25.65 8.50 3.64
CA PHE A 74 24.96 7.93 4.78
C PHE A 74 23.99 8.93 5.42
N GLY A 75 24.38 10.20 5.57
CA GLY A 75 23.46 11.23 6.05
C GLY A 75 22.24 11.41 5.13
N ARG A 76 22.43 11.37 3.80
CA ARG A 76 21.31 11.42 2.85
C ARG A 76 20.41 10.18 2.91
N LEU A 77 20.98 9.00 3.15
CA LEU A 77 20.23 7.76 3.32
C LEU A 77 19.40 7.78 4.61
N GLU A 78 19.96 8.22 5.73
CA GLU A 78 19.23 8.37 6.99
C GLU A 78 18.08 9.37 6.86
N HIS A 79 18.31 10.49 6.16
CA HIS A 79 17.25 11.45 5.89
C HIS A 79 16.15 10.85 5.00
N PHE A 80 16.53 10.10 3.96
CA PHE A 80 15.60 9.42 3.08
C PHE A 80 14.77 8.34 3.81
N GLU A 81 15.38 7.61 4.73
CA GLU A 81 14.70 6.63 5.58
C GLU A 81 13.57 7.30 6.37
N LYS A 82 13.85 8.42 7.05
CA LYS A 82 12.82 9.21 7.76
C LYS A 82 11.71 9.69 6.82
N GLN A 83 12.08 10.18 5.63
CA GLN A 83 11.09 10.60 4.63
C GLN A 83 10.20 9.44 4.15
N MET A 84 10.77 8.24 4.02
CA MET A 84 10.04 7.02 3.66
C MET A 84 9.08 6.59 4.78
N GLU A 85 9.51 6.65 6.03
CA GLU A 85 8.65 6.38 7.19
C GLU A 85 7.45 7.34 7.22
N ASP A 86 7.70 8.65 7.12
CA ASP A 86 6.66 9.67 7.06
C ASP A 86 5.73 9.49 5.85
N TYR A 87 6.28 9.04 4.72
CA TYR A 87 5.49 8.70 3.54
C TYR A 87 4.56 7.51 3.80
N HIS A 88 5.04 6.45 4.44
CA HIS A 88 4.22 5.28 4.77
C HIS A 88 3.08 5.61 5.74
N VAL A 89 3.34 6.44 6.75
CA VAL A 89 2.30 6.92 7.67
C VAL A 89 1.22 7.68 6.90
N ARG A 90 1.60 8.69 6.12
CA ARG A 90 0.67 9.49 5.31
C ARG A 90 -0.09 8.66 4.29
N LEU A 91 0.56 7.66 3.69
CA LEU A 91 -0.08 6.75 2.75
C LEU A 91 -1.17 5.92 3.44
N ALA A 92 -0.87 5.35 4.60
CA ALA A 92 -1.84 4.56 5.37
C ALA A 92 -3.04 5.40 5.81
N GLU A 93 -2.81 6.64 6.26
CA GLU A 93 -3.87 7.59 6.59
C GLU A 93 -4.74 7.93 5.38
N TRP A 94 -4.12 8.17 4.22
CA TRP A 94 -4.83 8.44 2.97
C TRP A 94 -5.68 7.25 2.52
N GLU A 95 -5.14 6.03 2.59
CA GLU A 95 -5.87 4.80 2.24
C GLU A 95 -7.06 4.57 3.17
N LYS A 96 -6.85 4.76 4.48
CA LYS A 96 -7.92 4.66 5.48
C LYS A 96 -9.05 5.67 5.21
N LYS A 97 -8.70 6.94 5.01
CA LYS A 97 -9.67 8.01 4.70
C LYS A 97 -10.43 7.71 3.40
N ARG A 98 -9.75 7.21 2.37
CA ARG A 98 -10.39 6.84 1.10
C ARG A 98 -11.40 5.71 1.27
N GLU A 99 -11.06 4.70 2.05
CA GLU A 99 -11.95 3.56 2.28
C GLU A 99 -13.14 3.95 3.18
N GLU A 100 -12.95 4.81 4.18
CA GLU A 100 -14.03 5.36 5.00
C GLU A 100 -15.05 6.14 4.15
N GLU A 101 -14.58 7.04 3.29
CA GLU A 101 -15.45 7.79 2.38
C GLU A 101 -16.13 6.88 1.34
N ARG A 102 -15.41 5.85 0.83
CA ARG A 102 -16.01 4.85 -0.06
C ARG A 102 -17.16 4.12 0.63
N ARG A 103 -16.98 3.70 1.87
CA ARG A 103 -18.01 3.00 2.64
C ARG A 103 -19.22 3.90 2.91
N LYS A 104 -18.96 5.18 3.22
CA LYS A 104 -20.00 6.19 3.42
C LYS A 104 -20.84 6.42 2.15
N LEU A 105 -20.19 6.57 1.00
CA LEU A 105 -20.89 6.71 -0.29
C LEU A 105 -21.75 5.48 -0.62
N MET A 106 -21.31 4.27 -0.29
CA MET A 106 -22.12 3.07 -0.50
C MET A 106 -23.38 3.06 0.35
N VAL A 107 -23.30 3.51 1.61
CA VAL A 107 -24.47 3.62 2.50
C VAL A 107 -25.42 4.69 2.01
N GLU A 108 -24.92 5.88 1.67
CA GLU A 108 -25.75 7.00 1.18
C GLU A 108 -26.46 6.66 -0.14
N GLU A 109 -25.81 5.92 -1.04
CA GLU A 109 -26.44 5.43 -2.28
C GLU A 109 -27.52 4.37 -2.02
N ALA A 110 -27.40 3.57 -0.96
CA ALA A 110 -28.41 2.59 -0.57
C ALA A 110 -29.64 3.29 0.03
N GLU A 111 -29.44 4.24 0.95
CA GLU A 111 -30.50 5.04 1.56
C GLU A 111 -31.28 5.83 0.50
N LYS A 112 -30.60 6.51 -0.43
CA LYS A 112 -31.26 7.23 -1.53
C LYS A 112 -32.10 6.34 -2.43
N LYS A 113 -31.68 5.08 -2.65
CA LYS A 113 -32.47 4.11 -3.44
C LYS A 113 -33.67 3.59 -2.67
N GLU A 114 -33.55 3.42 -1.35
CA GLU A 114 -34.67 3.07 -0.49
C GLU A 114 -35.72 4.19 -0.48
N ASP A 115 -35.29 5.43 -0.29
CA ASP A 115 -36.16 6.62 -0.35
C ASP A 115 -36.83 6.76 -1.72
N ASP A 116 -36.07 6.67 -2.82
CA ASP A 116 -36.63 6.74 -4.19
C ASP A 116 -37.61 5.59 -4.44
N GLY A 117 -37.33 4.38 -3.95
CA GLY A 117 -38.24 3.24 -4.00
C GLY A 117 -39.54 3.49 -3.23
N MET A 118 -39.44 4.10 -2.04
CA MET A 118 -40.56 4.45 -1.17
C MET A 118 -41.42 5.55 -1.79
N TRP A 119 -40.82 6.65 -2.26
CA TRP A 119 -41.51 7.73 -2.99
C TRP A 119 -42.11 7.25 -4.32
N ALA A 120 -41.42 6.36 -5.05
CA ALA A 120 -41.95 5.74 -6.25
C ALA A 120 -43.16 4.85 -5.96
N SER A 121 -43.21 4.17 -4.81
CA SER A 121 -44.38 3.37 -4.39
C SER A 121 -45.61 4.23 -4.09
N VAL A 122 -45.41 5.37 -3.40
CA VAL A 122 -46.47 6.35 -3.09
C VAL A 122 -46.99 6.99 -4.37
N ASN A 123 -46.09 7.35 -5.30
CA ASN A 123 -46.47 7.95 -6.57
C ASN A 123 -47.12 6.93 -7.53
N LYS A 124 -46.78 5.64 -7.46
CA LYS A 124 -47.49 4.55 -8.17
C LYS A 124 -48.94 4.41 -7.72
N GLN A 125 -49.24 4.67 -6.44
CA GLN A 125 -50.62 4.68 -5.94
C GLN A 125 -51.43 5.84 -6.55
N GLY A 126 -50.82 7.01 -6.75
CA GLY A 126 -51.41 8.13 -7.52
C GLY A 126 -51.45 7.92 -9.04
N GLN A 127 -50.44 7.24 -9.62
CA GLN A 127 -50.33 6.98 -11.05
C GLN A 127 -51.13 5.77 -11.54
N LYS A 128 -51.63 4.87 -10.68
CA LYS A 128 -52.52 3.78 -11.12
C LYS A 128 -53.77 4.30 -11.84
N LEU A 129 -54.17 5.54 -11.60
CA LEU A 129 -55.28 6.21 -12.27
C LEU A 129 -54.89 6.91 -13.60
N LEU A 130 -53.61 7.25 -13.82
CA LEU A 130 -53.11 7.97 -15.01
C LEU A 130 -52.16 7.14 -15.90
N GLY A 131 -51.65 6.01 -15.40
CA GLY A 131 -50.50 5.29 -15.94
C GLY A 131 -50.78 4.36 -17.12
N ARG A 132 -52.04 4.14 -17.51
CA ARG A 132 -52.37 3.21 -18.61
C ARG A 132 -51.90 3.70 -19.99
N TRP A 133 -51.48 4.96 -20.14
CA TRP A 133 -51.21 5.58 -21.44
C TRP A 133 -49.73 5.90 -21.73
N VAL A 134 -48.80 5.78 -20.76
CA VAL A 134 -47.42 6.30 -20.91
C VAL A 134 -46.31 5.24 -20.77
N LEU A 135 -46.63 4.00 -20.34
CA LEU A 135 -45.60 2.98 -20.06
C LEU A 135 -44.84 2.45 -21.29
N GLY A 136 -45.30 2.68 -22.51
CA GLY A 136 -44.67 2.12 -23.72
C GLY A 136 -43.39 2.83 -24.20
N ARG A 137 -43.04 4.03 -23.69
CA ARG A 137 -41.97 4.86 -24.29
C ARG A 137 -40.78 5.22 -23.39
N ARG A 138 -40.75 4.81 -22.11
CA ARG A 138 -39.73 5.25 -21.15
C ARG A 138 -38.67 4.22 -20.75
N GLN A 139 -38.65 3.05 -21.37
CA GLN A 139 -37.54 2.10 -21.26
C GLN A 139 -36.66 2.19 -22.51
N MET A 140 -36.07 3.35 -22.80
CA MET A 140 -34.98 3.40 -23.76
C MET A 140 -33.65 3.17 -23.04
N ASN A 141 -33.14 1.95 -23.22
CA ASN A 141 -31.75 1.70 -23.61
C ASN A 141 -30.68 2.27 -22.66
N VAL A 142 -30.66 1.82 -21.40
CA VAL A 142 -29.41 1.82 -20.64
C VAL A 142 -28.89 0.39 -20.69
N GLU A 143 -27.87 0.15 -21.52
CA GLU A 143 -27.25 -1.17 -21.59
C GLU A 143 -26.85 -1.63 -20.18
N PRO A 144 -27.07 -2.92 -19.82
CA PRO A 144 -26.92 -3.42 -18.45
C PRO A 144 -25.51 -3.26 -17.80
N GLY A 145 -24.52 -2.75 -18.55
CA GLY A 145 -23.15 -2.49 -18.11
C GLY A 145 -22.72 -1.02 -18.07
N VAL A 146 -23.18 -0.17 -18.99
CA VAL A 146 -22.67 1.21 -19.14
C VAL A 146 -23.01 2.08 -17.93
N GLY A 147 -24.23 1.95 -17.40
CA GLY A 147 -24.65 2.67 -16.19
C GLY A 147 -23.84 2.30 -14.95
N LYS A 148 -23.38 1.04 -14.85
CA LYS A 148 -22.56 0.56 -13.72
C LYS A 148 -21.14 1.16 -13.76
N TRP A 149 -20.52 1.19 -14.95
CA TRP A 149 -19.21 1.80 -15.14
C TRP A 149 -19.24 3.31 -14.91
N VAL A 150 -20.26 4.02 -15.42
CA VAL A 150 -20.42 5.46 -15.18
C VAL A 150 -20.68 5.77 -13.70
N SER A 151 -21.48 4.95 -13.01
CA SER A 151 -21.68 5.07 -11.56
C SER A 151 -20.38 4.82 -10.78
N TYR A 152 -19.60 3.81 -11.17
CA TYR A 152 -18.28 3.56 -10.59
C TYR A 152 -17.34 4.76 -10.80
N LEU A 153 -17.23 5.27 -12.04
CA LEU A 153 -16.40 6.43 -12.35
C LEU A 153 -16.84 7.69 -11.59
N ASN A 154 -18.15 7.91 -11.45
CA ASN A 154 -18.66 9.03 -10.64
C ASN A 154 -18.30 8.88 -9.16
N ARG A 155 -18.28 7.65 -8.62
CA ARG A 155 -17.83 7.40 -7.24
C ARG A 155 -16.33 7.63 -7.08
N GLU A 156 -15.51 7.09 -7.97
CA GLU A 156 -14.05 7.32 -7.93
C GLU A 156 -13.72 8.81 -8.10
N ARG A 157 -14.40 9.53 -9.00
CA ARG A 157 -14.22 10.99 -9.15
C ARG A 157 -14.63 11.76 -7.89
N LYS A 158 -15.71 11.36 -7.22
CA LYS A 158 -16.12 11.95 -5.92
C LYS A 158 -15.06 11.68 -4.85
N LEU A 159 -14.55 10.45 -4.77
CA LEU A 159 -13.49 10.08 -3.83
C LEU A 159 -12.22 10.89 -4.07
N ASP A 160 -11.80 11.04 -5.34
CA ASP A 160 -10.64 11.86 -5.70
C ASP A 160 -10.85 13.34 -5.32
N SER A 161 -12.08 13.86 -5.43
CA SER A 161 -12.39 15.24 -5.02
C SER A 161 -12.37 15.46 -3.50
N ILE A 162 -12.76 14.46 -2.70
CA ILE A 162 -12.88 14.58 -1.24
C ILE A 162 -11.54 14.26 -0.54
N VAL A 163 -10.89 13.19 -0.98
CA VAL A 163 -9.69 12.64 -0.34
C VAL A 163 -8.43 13.25 -0.94
N GLY A 164 -8.50 13.71 -2.19
CA GLY A 164 -7.38 14.29 -2.91
C GLY A 164 -6.43 13.25 -3.48
N SER A 165 -5.29 13.74 -3.99
CA SER A 165 -4.28 12.89 -4.62
C SER A 165 -3.55 12.01 -3.60
N ARG A 166 -3.16 10.82 -4.04
CA ARG A 166 -2.30 9.92 -3.27
C ARG A 166 -0.97 10.62 -2.95
N PRO A 167 -0.42 10.47 -1.72
CA PRO A 167 0.91 10.95 -1.42
C PRO A 167 1.94 10.45 -2.44
N ALA A 168 2.90 11.32 -2.79
CA ALA A 168 3.98 10.98 -3.72
C ALA A 168 5.15 10.32 -2.97
N VAL A 169 5.73 9.29 -3.59
CA VAL A 169 6.91 8.60 -3.05
C VAL A 169 8.11 9.56 -3.08
N PRO A 170 8.87 9.70 -1.97
CA PRO A 170 10.06 10.54 -1.97
C PRO A 170 11.11 9.99 -2.96
N PRO A 171 11.87 10.86 -3.64
CA PRO A 171 12.86 10.43 -4.62
C PRO A 171 14.06 9.77 -3.94
N ALA A 172 14.56 8.68 -4.54
CA ALA A 172 15.73 7.99 -4.04
C ALA A 172 16.98 8.90 -4.06
N PRO A 173 17.83 8.83 -3.02
CA PRO A 173 19.05 9.63 -2.97
C PRO A 173 20.04 9.18 -4.04
N LYS A 174 20.81 10.14 -4.58
CA LYS A 174 21.82 9.86 -5.60
C LYS A 174 22.96 9.03 -5.01
N GLY A 175 23.21 7.86 -5.58
CA GLY A 175 24.34 7.01 -5.23
C GLY A 175 25.69 7.64 -5.53
N LEU A 176 26.75 6.98 -5.04
CA LEU A 176 28.13 7.36 -5.32
C LEU A 176 28.72 6.41 -6.37
N TYR A 177 29.40 6.95 -7.37
CA TYR A 177 30.16 6.16 -8.34
C TYR A 177 31.65 6.29 -8.03
N ILE A 178 32.30 5.15 -7.76
CA ILE A 178 33.73 5.10 -7.47
C ILE A 178 34.38 4.34 -8.63
N TYR A 179 35.41 4.94 -9.22
CA TYR A 179 36.21 4.32 -10.26
C TYR A 179 37.66 4.25 -9.81
N GLY A 180 38.28 3.09 -9.94
CA GLY A 180 39.68 2.90 -9.57
C GLY A 180 40.17 1.49 -9.89
N ASN A 181 41.44 1.39 -10.30
CA ASN A 181 42.14 0.11 -10.41
C ASN A 181 42.56 -0.33 -9.00
N ALA A 182 41.95 -1.37 -8.47
CA ALA A 182 42.40 -2.01 -7.23
C ALA A 182 43.73 -2.73 -7.50
N ARG A 183 44.86 -2.03 -7.35
CA ARG A 183 46.14 -2.72 -7.11
C ARG A 183 46.17 -3.08 -5.63
N LEU A 184 45.78 -4.31 -5.33
CA LEU A 184 46.11 -4.96 -4.07
C LEU A 184 47.64 -5.03 -4.02
N CYS A 185 48.25 -4.24 -3.12
CA CYS A 185 49.63 -4.41 -2.72
C CYS A 185 49.69 -5.37 -1.53
#